data_AF-A0A4U0H575-F1
#
_entry.id   AF-A0A4U0H575-F1
#
_cell.length_a   1.000
_cell.length_b   1.000
_cell.length_c   1.000
_cell.angle_alpha   90.00
_cell.angle_beta   90.00
_cell.angle_gamma   90.00
#
_symmetry.space_group_name_H-M   'P 1'
#
loop_
_entity.id
_entity.type
_entity.pdbx_description
1 polymer ?
#
loop_
_entity_poly.entity_id
_entity_poly.type
_entity_poly.pdbx_seq_one_letter_code
_entity_poly.pdbx_strand_id
1 'polypeptide(L)' 'MRRKRFLVVLIFAITILLVYAYLKKTNFIEIDACLDRGGRWNYQTEECETTSDRTIDAQKMD' A
#
# COMPACT_ATOMS: atom_id res chain seq x y z
N MET A 1 -1.53 15.50 -37.45
CA MET A 1 -2.43 14.63 -36.65
C MET A 1 -1.74 13.47 -35.94
N ARG A 2 -0.80 12.74 -36.57
CA ARG A 2 -0.06 11.61 -35.94
C ARG A 2 0.82 11.99 -34.73
N ARG A 3 1.54 13.12 -34.79
CA ARG A 3 2.41 13.59 -33.68
C ARG A 3 1.63 13.95 -32.39
N LYS A 4 0.45 14.57 -32.53
CA LYS A 4 -0.41 14.91 -31.38
C LYS A 4 -0.96 13.66 -30.68
N ARG A 5 -1.36 12.64 -31.46
CA ARG A 5 -1.79 11.33 -30.90
C ARG A 5 -0.66 10.62 -30.16
N PHE A 6 0.56 10.68 -30.69
CA PHE A 6 1.73 10.12 -30.03
C PHE A 6 2.02 10.80 -28.68
N LEU A 7 1.91 12.13 -28.61
CA LEU A 7 2.08 12.88 -27.35
C LEU A 7 1.01 12.51 -26.31
N VAL A 8 -0.25 12.34 -26.72
CA VAL A 8 -1.32 11.91 -25.81
C VAL A 8 -1.04 10.51 -25.25
N VAL A 9 -0.62 9.57 -26.10
CA VAL A 9 -0.25 8.22 -25.66
C VAL A 9 0.96 8.25 -24.73
N LEU A 10 1.97 9.08 -25.04
CA LEU A 10 3.15 9.23 -24.21
C LEU A 10 2.80 9.78 -22.83
N ILE A 11 1.99 10.85 -22.75
CA ILE A 11 1.54 11.43 -21.49
C ILE A 11 0.76 10.38 -20.70
N PHE A 12 -0.19 9.69 -21.34
CA PHE A 12 -0.98 8.65 -20.68
C PHE A 12 -0.11 7.53 -20.11
N ALA A 13 0.88 7.05 -20.88
CA ALA A 13 1.83 6.04 -20.43
C ALA A 13 2.67 6.52 -19.23
N ILE A 14 3.17 7.76 -19.27
CA ILE A 14 3.91 8.37 -18.14
C ILE A 14 3.01 8.46 -16.91
N THR A 15 1.75 8.85 -17.08
CA THR A 15 0.81 8.99 -15.96
C THR A 15 0.57 7.65 -15.26
N ILE A 16 0.35 6.58 -16.03
CA ILE A 16 0.21 5.22 -15.49
C ILE A 16 1.48 4.80 -14.72
N LEU A 17 2.64 5.09 -15.29
CA LEU A 17 3.92 4.69 -14.70
C LEU A 17 4.20 5.41 -13.38
N LEU A 18 3.82 6.69 -13.28
CA LEU A 18 3.88 7.47 -12.04
C LEU A 18 2.92 6.93 -10.97
N VAL A 19 1.68 6.60 -11.35
CA VAL A 19 0.69 6.01 -10.42
C VAL A 19 1.21 4.66 -9.91
N TYR A 20 1.72 3.80 -10.78
CA TYR A 20 2.31 2.52 -10.38
C TYR A 20 3.49 2.69 -9.43
N ALA A 21 4.41 3.62 -9.73
CA ALA A 21 5.55 3.90 -8.87
C ALA A 21 5.13 4.44 -7.49
N TYR A 22 4.09 5.28 -7.44
CA TYR A 22 3.52 5.79 -6.19
C TYR A 22 2.91 4.66 -5.36
N LEU A 23 2.04 3.85 -5.97
CA LEU A 23 1.40 2.72 -5.31
C LEU A 23 2.41 1.67 -4.81
N LYS A 24 3.52 1.47 -5.52
CA LYS A 24 4.61 0.57 -5.07
C LYS A 24 5.39 1.12 -3.88
N LYS A 25 5.53 2.44 -3.77
CA LYS A 25 6.23 3.07 -2.63
C LYS A 25 5.36 3.16 -1.38
N THR A 26 4.06 3.24 -1.56
CA THR A 26 3.12 3.23 -0.44
C THR A 26 2.80 1.80 -0.08
N ASN A 27 2.79 1.45 1.20
CA ASN A 27 2.25 0.16 1.68
C ASN A 27 0.72 0.11 1.54
N PHE A 28 0.13 0.83 0.57
CA PHE A 28 -1.32 1.01 0.40
C PHE A 28 -2.04 -0.33 0.25
N ILE A 29 -1.48 -1.25 -0.55
CA ILE A 29 -2.03 -2.59 -0.73
C ILE A 29 -1.99 -3.39 0.58
N GLU A 30 -0.92 -3.24 1.36
CA GLU A 30 -0.75 -3.96 2.63
C GLU A 30 -1.63 -3.36 3.73
N ILE A 31 -1.76 -2.04 3.78
CA ILE A 31 -2.68 -1.30 4.66
C ILE A 31 -4.12 -1.75 4.38
N ASP A 32 -4.55 -1.70 3.12
CA ASP A 32 -5.91 -2.08 2.72
C ASP A 32 -6.19 -3.55 3.07
N ALA A 33 -5.28 -4.46 2.71
CA ALA A 33 -5.39 -5.87 3.06
C ALA A 33 -5.37 -6.13 4.59
N CYS A 34 -4.64 -5.32 5.36
CA CYS A 34 -4.61 -5.41 6.82
C CYS A 34 -5.97 -5.03 7.42
N LEU A 35 -6.53 -3.91 6.99
CA LEU A 35 -7.80 -3.39 7.47
C LEU A 35 -8.96 -4.32 7.08
N ASP A 36 -8.96 -4.87 5.86
CA ASP A 36 -9.97 -5.81 5.38
C ASP A 36 -10.00 -7.13 6.18
N ARG A 37 -8.85 -7.57 6.69
CA ARG A 37 -8.74 -8.75 7.57
C ARG A 37 -9.12 -8.45 9.02
N GLY A 38 -9.49 -7.21 9.34
CA GLY A 38 -9.77 -6.74 10.71
C GLY A 38 -8.51 -6.53 11.55
N GLY A 39 -7.34 -6.44 10.92
CA GLY A 39 -6.09 -6.05 11.57
C GLY A 39 -6.01 -4.55 11.81
N ARG A 40 -4.94 -4.12 12.47
CA ARG A 40 -4.62 -2.72 12.72
C ARG A 40 -3.25 -2.41 12.15
N TRP A 41 -3.21 -1.55 11.14
CA TRP A 41 -1.93 -1.13 10.58
C TRP A 41 -1.16 -0.21 11.55
N ASN A 42 0.09 -0.55 11.81
CA ASN A 42 1.01 0.29 12.57
C ASN A 42 1.88 1.12 11.62
N TYR A 43 1.63 2.44 11.58
CA TYR A 43 2.36 3.37 10.70
C TYR A 43 3.80 3.66 11.14
N GLN A 44 4.20 3.25 12.34
CA GLN A 44 5.58 3.40 12.82
C GLN A 44 6.45 2.22 12.43
N THR A 45 5.94 0.99 12.60
CA THR A 45 6.66 -0.24 12.24
C THR A 45 6.42 -0.67 10.79
N GLU A 46 5.41 -0.09 10.14
CA GLU A 46 4.92 -0.50 8.81
C GLU A 46 4.45 -1.97 8.78
N GLU A 47 3.83 -2.42 9.87
CA GLU A 47 3.36 -3.80 10.03
C GLU A 47 1.86 -3.87 10.38
N CYS A 48 1.23 -4.99 10.03
CA CYS A 48 -0.18 -5.25 10.37
C CYS A 48 -0.29 -6.02 11.69
N GLU A 49 -0.79 -5.36 12.74
CA GLU A 49 -1.05 -5.97 14.03
C GLU A 49 -2.40 -6.70 13.99
N THR A 50 -2.40 -8.02 14.22
CA THR A 50 -3.65 -8.80 14.30
C THR A 50 -3.98 -9.11 15.76
N THR A 51 -5.25 -9.30 16.12
CA THR A 51 -5.68 -9.59 17.51
C THR A 51 -4.91 -10.76 18.16
N SER A 52 -4.40 -11.70 17.36
CA SER A 52 -3.49 -12.77 17.79
C SER A 52 -2.22 -12.25 18.50
N ASP A 53 -1.57 -11.21 17.98
CA ASP A 53 -0.31 -10.66 18.55
C ASP A 53 -0.52 -10.10 19.95
N ARG A 54 -1.68 -9.48 20.22
CA ARG A 54 -2.00 -8.90 21.54
C ARG A 54 -2.03 -9.96 22.64
N THR A 55 -2.39 -11.20 22.30
CA THR A 55 -2.47 -12.30 23.27
C THR A 55 -1.11 -12.84 23.65
N ILE A 56 -0.09 -12.69 22.78
CA ILE A 56 1.28 -13.16 23.06
C ILE A 56 2.03 -12.12 23.92
N ASP A 57 1.81 -10.83 23.68
CA ASP A 57 2.43 -9.77 24.49
C ASP A 57 1.87 -9.67 25.91
N ALA A 58 0.56 -9.94 26.09
CA ALA A 58 -0.07 -9.98 27.40
C ALA A 58 0.47 -11.11 28.29
N GLN A 59 1.09 -12.14 27.71
CA GLN A 59 1.61 -13.31 28.42
C GLN A 59 3.10 -13.18 28.77
N LYS A 60 3.78 -12.10 28.36
CA LYS A 60 5.20 -11.83 28.68
C LYS A 60 5.38 -10.94 29.93
N MET A 61 4.29 -10.59 30.60
CA MET A 61 4.27 -9.82 31.85
C MET A 61 3.80 -10.64 33.06
N ASP A 62 4.00 -11.97 33.04
CA ASP A 62 3.93 -12.85 34.21
C ASP A 62 5.26 -13.61 34.39
#